data_AF-A0AA39J4P0-F1
#
_entry.id   AF-A0AA39J4P0-F1
#
_cell.length_a   1.000
_cell.length_b   1.000
_cell.length_c   1.000
_cell.angle_alpha   90.00
_cell.angle_beta   90.00
_cell.angle_gamma   90.00
#
_symmetry.space_group_name_H-M   'P 1'
#
loop_
_entity.id
_entity.type
_entity.pdbx_description
1 polymer ?
#
loop_
_entity_poly.entity_id
_entity_poly.type
_entity_poly.pdbx_seq_one_letter_code
_entity_poly.pdbx_strand_id
1 'polypeptide(L)'
;VSLPVRRYIASKADIKAIKFIITYPLPSSKKAVLAYLGIPLTPSGQPEAPIPITRKAKVDVCAMALPMKDAHGLTVLRCVRKLQFSIYEDLIYPTTPQISVQGFVACEKIVKSDVGVQQMVKEFNSHTSHFFIGVLPEQIVCDGWSISYDDCFPQKRHIQQASISAQLLEHGNLYAHSLVSA
;
A
#
# COMPACT_ATOMS: atom_id res chain seq x y z
N VAL A 1 -9.74 5.38 -14.08
CA VAL A 1 -10.47 4.92 -12.86
C VAL A 1 -10.32 5.94 -11.73
N SER A 2 -9.11 6.48 -11.52
CA SER A 2 -8.80 7.47 -10.47
C SER A 2 -9.63 8.76 -10.50
N LEU A 3 -9.74 9.46 -11.64
CA LEU A 3 -10.42 10.78 -11.69
C LEU A 3 -11.91 10.74 -11.29
N PRO A 4 -12.76 9.83 -11.80
CA PRO A 4 -14.14 9.74 -11.35
C PRO A 4 -14.27 9.39 -9.86
N VAL A 5 -13.40 8.53 -9.34
CA VAL A 5 -13.36 8.18 -7.90
C VAL A 5 -12.98 9.40 -7.06
N ARG A 6 -12.00 10.20 -7.49
CA ARG A 6 -11.66 11.46 -6.82
C ARG A 6 -12.85 12.41 -6.76
N ARG A 7 -13.57 12.58 -7.88
CA ARG A 7 -14.76 13.45 -7.93
C ARG A 7 -15.87 12.96 -7.01
N TYR A 8 -16.11 11.65 -6.97
CA TYR A 8 -17.10 11.04 -6.09
C TYR A 8 -16.74 11.19 -4.61
N ILE A 9 -15.48 10.98 -4.25
CA ILE A 9 -15.06 11.14 -2.86
C ILE A 9 -15.04 12.63 -2.48
N ALA A 10 -14.60 13.52 -3.36
CA ALA A 10 -14.63 14.97 -3.13
C ALA A 10 -16.05 15.53 -2.97
N SER A 11 -17.09 14.84 -3.48
CA SER A 11 -18.48 15.23 -3.21
C SER A 11 -18.97 14.82 -1.81
N LYS A 12 -18.15 14.15 -1.00
CA LYS A 12 -18.43 13.81 0.41
C LYS A 12 -17.77 14.87 1.30
N ALA A 13 -18.57 15.58 2.10
CA ALA A 13 -18.13 16.74 2.86
C ALA A 13 -17.05 16.44 3.92
N ASP A 14 -17.04 15.21 4.45
CA ASP A 14 -16.22 14.83 5.61
C ASP A 14 -14.82 14.34 5.25
N ILE A 15 -14.52 14.14 3.96
CA ILE A 15 -13.24 13.63 3.48
C ILE A 15 -12.39 14.78 2.95
N LYS A 16 -11.31 15.13 3.67
CA LYS A 16 -10.41 16.23 3.29
C LYS A 16 -9.28 15.78 2.37
N ALA A 17 -8.83 14.55 2.53
CA ALA A 17 -7.74 14.00 1.73
C ALA A 17 -7.93 12.51 1.51
N ILE A 18 -7.42 12.03 0.37
CA ILE A 18 -7.43 10.61 0.01
C ILE A 18 -6.08 10.17 -0.50
N LYS A 19 -5.69 8.96 -0.12
CA LYS A 19 -4.54 8.26 -0.68
C LYS A 19 -5.03 7.00 -1.39
N PHE A 20 -4.71 6.86 -2.66
CA PHE A 20 -4.98 5.61 -3.39
C PHE A 20 -3.95 4.56 -2.98
N ILE A 21 -4.42 3.38 -2.57
CA ILE A 21 -3.57 2.25 -2.20
C ILE A 21 -3.45 1.28 -3.37
N ILE A 22 -4.59 0.78 -3.85
CA ILE A 22 -4.63 -0.13 -5.00
C ILE A 22 -5.80 0.20 -5.91
N THR A 23 -5.63 -0.09 -7.19
CA THR A 23 -6.70 0.00 -8.19
C THR A 23 -6.52 -1.14 -9.18
N TYR A 24 -7.53 -1.99 -9.32
CA TYR A 24 -7.48 -3.12 -10.23
C TYR A 24 -8.86 -3.47 -10.80
N PRO A 25 -8.94 -4.03 -12.02
CA PRO A 25 -10.19 -4.54 -12.56
C PRO A 25 -10.67 -5.73 -11.73
N LEU A 26 -11.95 -5.77 -11.40
CA LEU A 26 -12.52 -6.95 -10.76
C LEU A 26 -12.76 -8.04 -11.82
N PRO A 27 -12.41 -9.30 -11.50
CA PRO A 27 -12.77 -10.40 -12.36
C PRO A 27 -14.30 -10.45 -12.53
N SER A 28 -14.73 -10.70 -13.76
CA SER A 28 -16.14 -10.96 -14.04
C SER A 28 -16.50 -12.36 -13.52
N SER A 29 -17.78 -12.62 -13.28
CA SER A 29 -18.22 -13.95 -12.84
C SER A 29 -17.78 -15.02 -13.84
N LYS A 30 -17.19 -16.12 -13.36
CA LYS A 30 -16.76 -17.25 -14.20
C LYS A 30 -17.86 -17.68 -15.17
N LYS A 31 -19.10 -17.80 -14.68
CA LYS A 31 -20.28 -18.14 -15.49
C LYS A 31 -20.47 -17.21 -16.70
N ALA A 32 -20.50 -15.89 -16.49
CA ALA A 32 -20.65 -14.92 -17.58
C ALA A 32 -19.48 -14.95 -18.58
N VAL A 33 -18.26 -15.19 -18.11
CA VAL A 33 -17.09 -15.32 -18.99
C VAL A 33 -17.21 -16.57 -19.87
N LEU A 34 -17.59 -17.71 -19.29
CA LEU A 34 -17.77 -18.96 -20.06
C LEU A 34 -18.90 -18.84 -21.08
N ALA A 35 -20.04 -18.26 -20.69
CA ALA A 35 -21.16 -18.00 -21.60
C ALA A 35 -20.76 -17.05 -22.75
N TYR A 36 -20.00 -16.00 -22.47
CA TYR A 36 -19.49 -15.08 -23.50
C TYR A 36 -18.52 -15.77 -24.48
N LEU A 37 -17.68 -16.68 -23.98
CA LEU A 37 -16.72 -17.43 -24.78
C LEU A 37 -17.34 -18.62 -25.54
N GLY A 38 -18.62 -18.91 -25.33
CA GLY A 38 -19.28 -20.08 -25.93
C GLY A 38 -18.77 -21.41 -25.35
N ILE A 39 -18.34 -21.42 -24.09
CA ILE A 39 -17.84 -22.62 -23.41
C ILE A 39 -18.95 -23.18 -22.50
N PRO A 40 -19.32 -24.47 -22.65
CA PRO A 40 -20.36 -25.08 -21.81
C PRO A 40 -19.89 -25.29 -20.37
N LEU A 41 -20.83 -25.25 -19.42
CA LEU A 41 -20.55 -25.47 -17.99
C LEU A 41 -20.36 -26.95 -17.63
N THR A 42 -20.86 -27.86 -18.49
CA THR A 42 -20.79 -29.30 -18.30
C THR A 42 -20.17 -29.96 -19.54
N PRO A 43 -19.50 -31.13 -19.37
CA PRO A 43 -19.07 -31.94 -20.51
C PRO A 43 -20.26 -32.25 -21.44
N SER A 44 -20.06 -32.12 -22.75
CA SER A 44 -21.07 -32.33 -23.80
C SER A 44 -22.33 -31.44 -23.71
N GLY A 45 -22.35 -30.44 -22.82
CA GLY A 45 -23.44 -29.46 -22.74
C GLY A 45 -23.39 -28.46 -23.89
N GLN A 46 -24.50 -27.76 -24.13
CA GLN A 46 -24.52 -26.61 -25.01
C GLN A 46 -24.05 -25.35 -24.27
N PRO A 47 -23.32 -24.44 -24.94
CA PRO A 47 -22.98 -23.16 -24.37
C PRO A 47 -24.23 -22.38 -23.95
N GLU A 48 -24.18 -21.73 -22.79
CA GLU A 48 -25.22 -20.77 -22.42
C GLU A 48 -25.17 -19.55 -23.36
N ALA A 49 -26.31 -18.87 -23.54
CA ALA A 49 -26.37 -17.65 -24.32
C ALA A 49 -25.42 -16.58 -23.74
N PRO A 50 -24.73 -15.78 -24.59
CA PRO A 50 -23.79 -14.77 -24.11
C PRO A 50 -24.42 -13.78 -23.12
N ILE A 51 -23.84 -13.72 -21.92
CA ILE A 51 -24.28 -12.82 -20.85
C ILE A 51 -23.50 -11.50 -20.97
N PRO A 52 -24.15 -10.31 -20.96
CA PRO A 52 -23.46 -9.03 -21.00
C PRO A 52 -22.50 -8.85 -19.81
N ILE A 53 -21.20 -8.77 -20.09
CA ILE A 53 -20.17 -8.57 -19.06
C ILE A 53 -20.05 -7.08 -18.72
N THR A 54 -20.38 -6.75 -17.48
CA THR A 54 -20.15 -5.40 -16.94
C THR A 54 -18.75 -5.30 -16.36
N ARG A 55 -17.89 -4.45 -16.93
CA ARG A 55 -16.57 -4.16 -16.37
C ARG A 55 -16.72 -3.48 -15.02
N LYS A 56 -16.13 -4.10 -14.00
CA LYS A 56 -16.01 -3.60 -12.62
C LYS A 56 -14.54 -3.34 -12.29
N ALA A 57 -14.27 -2.42 -11.39
CA ALA A 57 -12.93 -2.20 -10.84
C ALA A 57 -13.05 -2.02 -9.33
N LYS A 58 -12.08 -2.53 -8.57
CA LYS A 58 -11.92 -2.26 -7.14
C LYS A 58 -10.90 -1.14 -6.99
N VAL A 59 -11.17 -0.24 -6.07
CA VAL A 59 -10.24 0.83 -5.68
C VAL A 59 -10.22 0.86 -4.17
N ASP A 60 -9.07 0.62 -3.57
CA ASP A 60 -8.89 0.80 -2.13
C ASP A 60 -8.19 2.14 -1.91
N VAL A 61 -8.79 2.98 -1.08
CA VAL A 61 -8.23 4.28 -0.70
C VAL A 61 -8.20 4.40 0.82
N CYS A 62 -7.18 5.09 1.35
CA CYS A 62 -7.23 5.61 2.70
C CYS A 62 -7.85 7.01 2.66
N ALA A 63 -8.99 7.18 3.30
CA ALA A 63 -9.58 8.49 3.51
C ALA A 63 -9.08 9.08 4.84
N MET A 64 -8.67 10.35 4.82
CA MET A 64 -8.38 11.13 6.03
C MET A 64 -9.56 12.06 6.30
N ALA A 65 -10.31 11.74 7.34
CA ALA A 65 -11.44 12.54 7.85
C ALA A 65 -11.05 13.28 9.14
N LEU A 66 -11.71 14.42 9.40
CA LEU A 66 -11.57 15.16 10.66
C LEU A 66 -12.72 14.81 11.63
N PRO A 67 -12.48 14.77 12.95
CA PRO A 67 -11.20 14.96 13.61
C PRO A 67 -10.40 13.64 13.57
N MET A 68 -9.17 13.70 13.04
CA MET A 68 -8.28 12.56 12.80
C MET A 68 -8.38 11.47 13.88
N LYS A 69 -8.96 10.32 13.55
CA LYS A 69 -8.81 9.12 14.38
C LYS A 69 -8.45 7.88 13.58
N ASP A 70 -9.03 7.64 12.41
CA ASP A 70 -8.84 6.37 11.73
C ASP A 70 -8.69 6.53 10.20
N ALA A 71 -7.81 5.72 9.60
CA ALA A 71 -7.71 5.59 8.15
C ALA A 71 -8.77 4.59 7.70
N HIS A 72 -9.87 5.07 7.15
CA HIS A 72 -10.89 4.20 6.60
C HIS A 72 -10.44 3.72 5.22
N GLY A 73 -10.33 2.40 5.06
CA GLY A 73 -10.17 1.82 3.73
C GLY A 73 -11.52 1.78 3.05
N LEU A 74 -11.67 2.53 1.96
CA LEU A 74 -12.90 2.61 1.19
C LEU A 74 -12.72 1.83 -0.11
N THR A 75 -13.51 0.78 -0.32
CA THR A 75 -13.59 0.08 -1.60
C THR A 75 -14.64 0.71 -2.51
N VAL A 76 -14.22 1.20 -3.67
CA VAL A 76 -15.12 1.80 -4.68
C VAL A 76 -15.23 0.92 -5.92
N LEU A 77 -16.46 0.48 -6.25
CA LEU A 77 -16.76 -0.24 -7.50
C LEU A 77 -17.15 0.71 -8.63
N ARG A 78 -16.60 0.50 -9.84
CA ARG A 78 -16.97 1.27 -11.06
C ARG A 78 -17.65 0.40 -12.11
N CYS A 79 -18.88 0.71 -12.50
CA CYS A 79 -19.51 0.19 -13.72
C CYS A 79 -19.19 1.10 -14.93
N VAL A 80 -18.85 0.51 -16.09
CA VAL A 80 -18.33 1.25 -17.26
C VAL A 80 -19.43 1.85 -18.17
N ARG A 81 -20.70 1.42 -18.07
CA ARG A 81 -21.80 1.98 -18.90
C ARG A 81 -22.67 3.03 -18.19
N LYS A 82 -22.79 2.96 -16.86
CA LYS A 82 -23.32 4.01 -16.01
C LYS A 82 -22.39 4.11 -14.81
N LEU A 83 -21.97 5.33 -14.48
CA LEU A 83 -21.00 5.58 -13.42
C LEU A 83 -21.70 5.36 -12.06
N GLN A 84 -21.84 4.09 -11.69
CA GLN A 84 -22.40 3.67 -10.42
C GLN A 84 -21.25 3.34 -9.48
N PHE A 85 -21.27 4.02 -8.33
CA PHE A 85 -20.37 3.76 -7.22
C PHE A 85 -21.11 2.93 -6.19
N SER A 86 -20.57 1.75 -5.89
CA SER A 86 -20.96 0.98 -4.72
C SER A 86 -19.82 1.11 -3.72
N ILE A 87 -20.10 1.75 -2.56
CA ILE A 87 -19.20 1.77 -1.41
C ILE A 87 -19.40 0.44 -0.71
N TYR A 88 -18.36 -0.38 -0.63
CA TYR A 88 -18.54 -1.74 -0.11
C TYR A 88 -18.37 -1.85 1.40
N GLU A 89 -17.43 -1.18 2.05
CA GLU A 89 -17.27 -1.27 3.51
C GLU A 89 -16.14 -0.32 3.93
N ASP A 90 -16.19 0.16 5.18
CA ASP A 90 -14.97 0.55 5.90
C ASP A 90 -14.18 -0.72 6.20
N LEU A 91 -12.84 -0.68 6.14
CA LEU A 91 -12.02 -1.81 6.60
C LEU A 91 -12.43 -2.23 8.01
N ILE A 92 -12.86 -3.48 8.16
CA ILE A 92 -13.24 -4.05 9.46
C ILE A 92 -12.00 -4.07 10.34
N TYR A 93 -12.07 -3.45 11.51
CA TYR A 93 -11.00 -3.53 12.51
C TYR A 93 -10.70 -4.99 12.85
N PRO A 94 -9.43 -5.43 12.93
CA PRO A 94 -8.18 -4.64 12.95
C PRO A 94 -7.47 -4.51 11.58
N THR A 95 -8.19 -4.50 10.45
CA THR A 95 -7.55 -4.53 9.13
C THR A 95 -6.89 -3.19 8.79
N THR A 96 -5.59 -3.20 8.51
CA THR A 96 -4.87 -2.06 7.95
C THR A 96 -4.72 -2.19 6.43
N PRO A 97 -4.75 -1.07 5.68
CA PRO A 97 -4.47 -1.09 4.25
C PRO A 97 -3.01 -1.48 3.97
N GLN A 98 -2.73 -1.96 2.76
CA GLN A 98 -1.37 -2.21 2.30
C GLN A 98 -0.50 -0.93 2.35
N ILE A 99 0.80 -1.10 2.60
CA ILE A 99 1.80 -0.03 2.47
C ILE A 99 1.79 0.50 1.03
N SER A 100 1.53 1.80 0.88
CA SER A 100 1.59 2.47 -0.42
C SER A 100 3.04 2.80 -0.81
N VAL A 101 3.33 2.93 -2.10
CA VAL A 101 4.66 3.37 -2.58
C VAL A 101 5.10 4.69 -1.94
N GLN A 102 4.17 5.65 -1.79
CA GLN A 102 4.46 6.91 -1.11
C GLN A 102 4.67 6.72 0.41
N GLY A 103 4.09 5.67 1.01
CA GLY A 103 4.40 5.27 2.38
C GLY A 103 5.83 4.77 2.52
N PHE A 104 6.31 4.00 1.53
CA PHE A 104 7.69 3.53 1.45
C PHE A 104 8.68 4.71 1.33
N VAL A 105 8.44 5.62 0.39
CA VAL A 105 9.25 6.85 0.22
C VAL A 105 9.21 7.76 1.46
N ALA A 106 8.05 7.85 2.13
CA ALA A 106 7.93 8.63 3.35
C ALA A 106 8.75 8.02 4.50
N CYS A 107 8.79 6.69 4.61
CA CYS A 107 9.59 5.99 5.62
C CYS A 107 11.07 6.38 5.49
N GLU A 108 11.65 6.26 4.29
CA GLU A 108 13.05 6.65 4.06
C GLU A 108 13.31 8.12 4.41
N LYS A 109 12.43 9.04 3.97
CA LYS A 109 12.59 10.48 4.27
C LYS A 109 12.55 10.76 5.76
N ILE A 110 11.64 10.13 6.50
CA ILE A 110 11.52 10.29 7.95
C ILE A 110 12.79 9.76 8.62
N VAL A 111 13.21 8.55 8.28
CA VAL A 111 14.41 7.91 8.88
C VAL A 111 15.68 8.70 8.57
N LYS A 112 15.88 9.13 7.31
CA LYS A 112 17.03 9.97 6.91
C LYS A 112 17.09 11.30 7.65
N SER A 113 15.96 11.88 8.03
CA SER A 113 15.89 13.19 8.70
C SER A 113 15.80 13.10 10.22
N ASP A 114 15.66 11.90 10.78
CA ASP A 114 15.56 11.70 12.22
C ASP A 114 16.93 11.90 12.89
N VAL A 115 16.99 12.86 13.82
CA VAL A 115 18.23 13.22 14.53
C VAL A 115 18.75 12.06 15.38
N GLY A 116 17.85 11.27 15.96
CA GLY A 116 18.21 10.10 16.76
C GLY A 116 18.84 9.02 15.89
N VAL A 117 18.25 8.71 14.73
CA VAL A 117 18.82 7.79 13.74
C VAL A 117 20.20 8.26 13.26
N GLN A 118 20.33 9.53 12.88
CA GLN A 118 21.62 10.08 12.45
C GLN A 118 22.68 9.99 13.55
N GLN A 119 22.29 10.22 14.81
CA GLN A 119 23.19 10.11 15.95
C GLN A 119 23.59 8.65 16.21
N MET A 120 22.64 7.71 16.19
CA MET A 120 22.93 6.28 16.35
C MET A 120 23.87 5.75 15.26
N VAL A 121 23.68 6.16 14.01
CA VAL A 121 24.59 5.79 12.91
C VAL A 121 25.98 6.37 13.14
N LYS A 122 26.10 7.63 13.57
CA LYS A 122 27.38 8.25 13.95
C LYS A 122 28.07 7.53 15.11
N GLU A 123 27.32 7.10 16.13
CA GLU A 123 27.86 6.39 17.30
C GLU A 123 28.26 4.94 16.99
N PHE A 124 27.51 4.24 16.13
CA PHE A 124 27.90 2.94 15.62
C PHE A 124 29.26 3.01 14.91
N ASN A 125 29.47 4.09 14.15
CA ASN A 125 30.73 4.38 13.47
C ASN A 125 31.90 4.69 14.43
N SER A 126 31.67 5.05 15.70
CA SER A 126 32.75 5.36 16.65
C SER A 126 33.23 4.16 17.46
N HIS A 127 32.41 3.10 17.58
CA HIS A 127 32.72 1.91 18.39
C HIS A 127 33.25 0.70 17.59
N THR A 128 33.08 0.66 16.26
CA THR A 128 33.68 -0.38 15.41
C THR A 128 35.08 0.03 14.95
N SER A 129 36.11 -0.51 15.60
CA SER A 129 37.51 -0.18 15.34
C SER A 129 37.99 -0.58 13.92
N HIS A 130 38.75 0.34 13.31
CA HIS A 130 39.76 0.20 12.25
C HIS A 130 39.39 -0.04 10.77
N PHE A 131 38.16 -0.37 10.37
CA PHE A 131 37.91 -0.61 8.92
C PHE A 131 36.59 -0.09 8.32
N PHE A 132 35.65 0.43 9.10
CA PHE A 132 34.42 1.02 8.55
C PHE A 132 34.53 2.54 8.43
N ILE A 133 34.50 3.02 7.19
CA ILE A 133 34.35 4.43 6.86
C ILE A 133 32.93 4.83 7.26
N GLY A 134 32.81 5.86 8.10
CA GLY A 134 31.54 6.28 8.68
C GLY A 134 30.48 6.60 7.64
N VAL A 135 29.29 6.02 7.82
CA VAL A 135 28.13 6.27 6.96
C VAL A 135 27.63 7.69 7.17
N LEU A 136 27.56 8.47 6.09
CA LEU A 136 27.02 9.82 6.08
C LEU A 136 25.48 9.79 6.10
N PRO A 137 24.79 10.82 6.63
CA PRO A 137 23.33 10.88 6.66
C PRO A 137 22.67 10.63 5.30
N GLU A 138 23.25 11.15 4.23
CA GLU A 138 22.78 10.96 2.85
C GLU A 138 22.90 9.52 2.34
N GLN A 139 23.78 8.72 2.94
CA GLN A 139 24.00 7.31 2.62
C GLN A 139 23.05 6.37 3.39
N ILE A 140 22.31 6.87 4.37
CA ILE A 140 21.33 6.08 5.13
C ILE A 140 20.12 5.80 4.24
N VAL A 141 19.93 4.59 3.74
CA VAL A 141 18.70 4.20 3.02
C VAL A 141 17.83 3.31 3.88
N CYS A 142 16.53 3.27 3.62
CA CYS A 142 15.60 2.54 4.47
C CYS A 142 14.41 1.98 3.71
N ASP A 143 14.09 0.73 4.01
CA ASP A 143 12.87 0.05 3.56
C ASP A 143 11.85 -0.03 4.69
N GLY A 144 10.61 0.36 4.41
CA GLY A 144 9.48 0.20 5.32
C GLY A 144 8.89 -1.20 5.23
N TRP A 145 9.03 -2.00 6.29
CA TRP A 145 8.49 -3.34 6.40
C TRP A 145 7.24 -3.37 7.27
N SER A 146 6.31 -4.27 6.96
CA SER A 146 5.17 -4.53 7.84
C SER A 146 5.63 -5.22 9.12
N ILE A 147 5.22 -4.71 10.27
CA ILE A 147 5.45 -5.38 11.57
C ILE A 147 4.50 -6.55 11.83
N SER A 148 3.52 -6.76 10.94
CA SER A 148 2.44 -7.74 11.12
C SER A 148 1.69 -7.50 12.44
N TYR A 149 1.54 -8.52 13.28
CA TYR A 149 0.81 -8.46 14.55
C TYR A 149 1.78 -8.67 15.71
N ASP A 150 1.74 -7.75 16.66
CA ASP A 150 2.37 -7.87 17.97
C ASP A 150 1.60 -6.95 18.95
N ASP A 151 1.22 -7.49 20.11
CA ASP A 151 0.43 -6.81 21.15
C ASP A 151 1.15 -5.60 21.77
N CYS A 152 2.48 -5.52 21.63
CA CYS A 152 3.27 -4.39 22.10
C CYS A 152 2.98 -3.09 21.31
N PHE A 153 2.42 -3.21 20.11
CA PHE A 153 2.16 -2.07 19.24
C PHE A 153 0.67 -1.67 19.22
N PRO A 154 0.36 -0.36 19.08
CA PRO A 154 -1.01 0.10 18.94
C PRO A 154 -1.69 -0.46 17.68
N GLN A 155 -2.70 -1.32 17.88
CA GLN A 155 -3.44 -1.99 16.79
C GLN A 155 -4.20 -1.04 15.85
N LYS A 156 -4.44 0.21 16.28
CA LYS A 156 -5.11 1.25 15.47
C LYS A 156 -4.16 2.10 14.65
N ARG A 157 -2.84 1.91 14.79
CA ARG A 157 -1.84 2.69 14.04
C ARG A 157 -1.29 1.85 12.90
N HIS A 158 -1.23 2.46 11.72
CA HIS A 158 -0.54 1.86 10.58
C HIS A 158 0.97 2.09 10.74
N ILE A 159 1.66 1.08 11.29
CA ILE A 159 3.08 1.13 11.66
C ILE A 159 3.91 0.36 10.63
N GLN A 160 5.10 0.88 10.33
CA GLN A 160 6.13 0.21 9.54
C GLN A 160 7.40 0.15 10.38
N GLN A 161 8.12 -0.97 10.28
CA GLN A 161 9.48 -1.09 10.78
C GLN A 161 10.45 -0.63 9.70
N ALA A 162 11.34 0.28 10.06
CA ALA A 162 12.39 0.77 9.19
C ALA A 162 13.56 -0.22 9.21
N SER A 163 13.84 -0.88 8.08
CA SER A 163 15.07 -1.64 7.88
C SER A 163 16.10 -0.72 7.24
N ILE A 164 17.18 -0.42 7.96
CA ILE A 164 18.15 0.61 7.59
C ILE A 164 19.41 -0.03 7.01
N SER A 165 19.87 0.48 5.87
CA SER A 165 21.11 0.06 5.22
C SER A 165 21.94 1.26 4.78
N ALA A 166 23.22 1.06 4.48
CA ALA A 166 24.10 2.07 3.92
C ALA A 166 24.25 1.92 2.39
N GLN A 167 23.93 2.97 1.65
CA GLN A 167 24.23 3.07 0.24
C GLN A 167 25.63 3.65 0.03
N LEU A 168 26.62 2.75 -0.08
CA LEU A 168 28.03 3.14 -0.25
C LEU A 168 28.38 3.48 -1.71
N LEU A 169 27.60 2.97 -2.67
CA LEU A 169 27.76 3.19 -4.11
C LEU A 169 26.39 3.47 -4.75
N GLU A 170 26.35 4.32 -5.78
CA GLU A 170 25.10 4.76 -6.44
C GLU A 170 24.22 3.59 -6.92
N HIS A 171 24.84 2.53 -7.44
CA HIS A 171 24.16 1.31 -7.90
C HIS A 171 24.63 0.06 -7.15
N GLY A 172 25.16 0.24 -5.95
CA GLY A 172 25.60 -0.86 -5.09
C GLY A 172 24.44 -1.67 -4.51
N ASN A 173 24.73 -2.89 -4.09
CA ASN A 173 23.76 -3.71 -3.36
C ASN A 173 23.62 -3.19 -1.92
N LEU A 174 22.64 -2.31 -1.67
CA LEU A 174 22.37 -1.75 -0.35
C LEU A 174 22.09 -2.84 0.71
N TYR A 175 21.54 -4.00 0.32
CA TYR A 175 21.23 -5.08 1.26
C TYR A 175 22.48 -5.79 1.81
N ALA A 176 23.65 -5.58 1.20
CA ALA A 176 24.93 -6.09 1.72
C ALA A 176 25.48 -5.24 2.87
N HIS A 177 24.86 -4.09 3.16
CA HIS A 177 25.36 -3.09 4.11
C HIS A 177 24.29 -2.70 5.13
N SER A 178 23.63 -3.70 5.75
CA SER A 178 22.64 -3.45 6.80
C SER A 178 23.29 -2.72 7.99
N LEU A 179 22.61 -1.67 8.49
CA LEU A 179 22.99 -0.94 9.71
C LEU A 179 22.24 -1.44 10.94
N VAL A 180 21.29 -2.34 10.72
CA VAL A 180 20.57 -3.05 11.78
C VAL A 180 21.07 -4.49 11.76
N SER A 181 21.92 -4.84 12.72
CA SER A 181 22.30 -6.23 12.99
C SER A 181 21.18 -6.92 13.77
N ALA A 182 21.01 -8.22 13.51
CA ALA A 182 20.15 -9.16 14.22
C ALA A 182 20.20 -9.05 15.74
#